data_AF-A0A2K0UPK1-F1
#
_entry.id   AF-A0A2K0UPK1-F1
#
_cell.length_a   1.000
_cell.length_b   1.000
_cell.length_c   1.000
_cell.angle_alpha   90.00
_cell.angle_beta   90.00
_cell.angle_gamma   90.00
#
_symmetry.space_group_name_H-M   'P 1'
#
loop_
_entity.id
_entity.type
_entity.pdbx_description
1 polymer ?
#
loop_
_entity_poly.entity_id
_entity_poly.type
_entity_poly.pdbx_seq_one_letter_code
_entity_poly.pdbx_strand_id
1 'polypeptide(L)'
;MSFQAVDGMEKTLVTNVTGTFLLAIGLLPALRQSGLRRSICPRMVLVSSQGHEAAVFAVGKDVDISSDLNDASKTDMADRYGH
;
A
#
# COMPACT_ATOMS: atom_id res chain seq x y z
N MET A 1 -10.04 6.18 -13.22
CA MET A 1 -10.16 4.83 -12.62
C MET A 1 -11.47 4.73 -11.86
N SER A 2 -12.07 3.54 -11.71
CA SER A 2 -13.30 3.31 -10.93
C SER A 2 -12.98 2.64 -9.59
N PHE A 3 -13.71 2.98 -8.53
CA PHE A 3 -13.58 2.31 -7.22
C PHE A 3 -13.90 0.81 -7.34
N GLN A 4 -13.07 -0.04 -6.74
CA GLN A 4 -13.30 -1.48 -6.60
C GLN A 4 -12.93 -1.90 -5.18
N ALA A 5 -13.73 -2.76 -4.56
CA ALA A 5 -13.44 -3.30 -3.23
C ALA A 5 -13.10 -4.80 -3.31
N VAL A 6 -12.11 -5.22 -2.51
CA VAL A 6 -11.75 -6.61 -2.25
C VAL A 6 -11.70 -6.78 -0.73
N ASP A 7 -12.40 -7.78 -0.20
CA ASP A 7 -12.51 -8.03 1.25
C ASP A 7 -12.90 -6.78 2.07
N GLY A 8 -13.80 -5.95 1.54
CA GLY A 8 -14.29 -4.74 2.20
C GLY A 8 -13.33 -3.55 2.16
N MET A 9 -12.20 -3.66 1.45
CA MET A 9 -11.20 -2.59 1.32
C MET A 9 -10.99 -2.18 -0.14
N GLU A 10 -10.63 -0.92 -0.39
CA GLU A 10 -10.30 -0.44 -1.73
C GLU A 10 -9.14 -1.24 -2.33
N LYS A 11 -9.35 -1.77 -3.54
CA LYS A 11 -8.49 -2.77 -4.18
C LYS A 11 -7.06 -2.28 -4.38
N THR A 12 -6.86 -1.04 -4.81
CA THR A 12 -5.55 -0.45 -5.11
C THR A 12 -4.69 -0.32 -3.85
N LEU A 13 -5.29 0.09 -2.74
CA LEU A 13 -4.68 0.11 -1.40
C LEU A 13 -4.37 -1.30 -0.91
N VAL A 14 -5.32 -2.23 -1.03
CA VAL A 14 -5.11 -3.62 -0.63
C VAL A 14 -3.92 -4.23 -1.36
N THR A 15 -3.83 -4.06 -2.68
CA THR A 15 -2.77 -4.72 -3.46
C THR A 15 -1.42 -4.04 -3.29
N ASN A 16 -1.37 -2.70 -3.33
CA ASN A 16 -0.08 -1.98 -3.39
C ASN A 16 0.46 -1.61 -2.01
N VAL A 17 -0.40 -1.47 -1.00
CA VAL A 17 0.01 -1.09 0.37
C VAL A 17 -0.11 -2.31 1.26
N THR A 18 -1.32 -2.73 1.63
CA THR A 18 -1.53 -3.75 2.65
C THR A 18 -0.85 -5.07 2.29
N GLY A 19 -1.10 -5.58 1.08
CA GLY A 19 -0.50 -6.82 0.58
C GLY A 19 1.03 -6.74 0.49
N THR A 20 1.56 -5.61 0.00
CA THR A 20 3.00 -5.38 -0.07
C THR A 20 3.66 -5.38 1.30
N PHE A 21 3.08 -4.69 2.29
CA PHE A 21 3.64 -4.65 3.65
C PHE A 21 3.50 -5.98 4.38
N LEU A 22 2.38 -6.69 4.23
CA LEU A 22 2.22 -8.03 4.80
C LEU A 22 3.23 -9.01 4.19
N LEU A 23 3.44 -8.97 2.87
CA LEU A 23 4.46 -9.76 2.20
C LEU A 23 5.87 -9.39 2.67
N ALA A 24 6.17 -8.10 2.77
CA ALA A 24 7.47 -7.61 3.27
C ALA A 24 7.76 -8.14 4.68
N ILE A 25 6.80 -7.99 5.60
CA ILE A 25 6.92 -8.49 6.97
C ILE A 25 7.08 -10.02 6.96
N GLY A 26 6.28 -10.73 6.17
CA GLY A 26 6.34 -12.19 6.04
C GLY A 26 7.67 -12.71 5.46
N LEU A 27 8.36 -11.90 4.65
CA LEU A 27 9.67 -12.24 4.09
C LEU A 27 10.84 -11.97 5.05
N LEU A 28 10.67 -11.13 6.09
CA LEU A 28 11.75 -10.80 7.03
C LEU A 28 12.41 -12.03 7.65
N PRO A 29 11.68 -13.08 8.12
CA PRO A 29 12.32 -14.27 8.67
C PRO A 29 13.16 -15.02 7.63
N ALA A 30 12.68 -15.13 6.38
CA ALA A 30 13.37 -15.82 5.31
C ALA A 30 14.64 -15.07 4.88
N LEU A 31 14.58 -13.74 4.80
CA LEU A 31 15.74 -12.89 4.54
C LEU A 31 16.78 -13.02 5.64
N ARG A 32 16.37 -12.94 6.91
CA ARG A 32 17.27 -13.14 8.05
C ARG A 32 17.97 -14.50 8.00
N GLN A 33 17.21 -15.58 7.78
CA GLN A 33 17.79 -16.91 7.65
C GLN A 33 18.75 -17.04 6.48
N SER A 34 18.46 -16.38 5.35
CA SER A 34 19.35 -16.39 4.19
C SER A 34 20.67 -15.66 4.46
N GLY A 35 20.61 -14.54 5.19
CA GLY A 35 21.80 -13.83 5.66
C GLY A 35 22.69 -14.70 6.55
N LEU A 36 22.07 -15.40 7.51
CA LEU A 36 22.80 -16.32 8.41
C LEU A 36 23.43 -17.51 7.67
N ARG A 37 22.70 -18.13 6.74
CA ARG A 37 23.16 -19.36 6.04
C ARG A 37 24.20 -19.12 4.97
N ARG A 38 24.15 -17.96 4.29
CA ARG A 38 25.00 -17.66 3.14
C ARG A 38 26.01 -16.56 3.41
N SER A 39 26.05 -16.03 4.63
CA SER A 39 26.90 -14.90 5.01
C SER A 39 26.75 -13.70 4.07
N ILE A 40 25.50 -13.43 3.66
CA ILE A 40 25.12 -12.32 2.78
C ILE A 40 24.33 -11.26 3.56
N CYS A 41 24.25 -10.04 3.02
CA CYS A 41 23.31 -9.01 3.47
C CYS A 41 22.11 -8.96 2.51
N PRO A 42 20.95 -9.55 2.86
CA PRO A 42 19.77 -9.51 2.00
C PRO A 42 19.23 -8.08 1.89
N ARG A 43 18.72 -7.71 0.72
CA ARG A 43 18.09 -6.41 0.47
C ARG A 43 16.65 -6.62 0.02
N MET A 44 15.74 -5.84 0.59
CA MET A 44 14.37 -5.70 0.12
C MET A 44 14.22 -4.31 -0.49
N VAL A 45 13.70 -4.23 -1.71
CA VAL A 45 13.47 -2.97 -2.43
C VAL A 45 11.97 -2.87 -2.68
N LEU A 46 11.37 -1.80 -2.16
CA LEU A 46 9.97 -1.45 -2.42
C LEU A 46 9.94 -0.37 -3.50
N VAL A 47 9.16 -0.60 -4.55
CA VAL A 47 9.02 0.35 -5.67
C VAL A 47 7.82 1.25 -5.39
N SER A 48 8.03 2.56 -5.46
CA SER A 48 6.96 3.56 -5.41
C SER A 48 6.72 4.18 -6.79
N SER A 49 5.60 4.88 -6.96
CA SER A 49 5.29 5.64 -8.18
C SER A 49 5.27 7.15 -7.89
N GLN A 50 5.56 7.98 -8.91
CA GLN A 50 5.45 9.44 -8.82
C GLN A 50 4.00 9.95 -8.62
N GLY A 51 2.98 9.11 -8.82
CA GLY A 51 1.58 9.50 -8.57
C GLY A 51 1.31 9.91 -7.11
N HIS A 52 2.17 9.49 -6.17
CA HIS A 52 2.09 9.93 -4.78
C HIS A 52 2.43 11.43 -4.59
N GLU A 53 3.21 12.04 -5.48
CA GLU A 53 3.56 13.47 -5.38
C GLU A 53 2.45 14.39 -5.89
N ALA A 54 1.59 13.92 -6.81
CA ALA A 54 0.56 14.73 -7.46
C ALA A 54 -0.79 14.72 -6.71
N ALA A 55 -1.00 13.75 -5.82
CA ALA A 55 -2.25 13.64 -5.09
C ALA A 55 -2.30 14.65 -3.94
N VAL A 56 -3.34 15.50 -3.92
CA VAL A 56 -3.56 16.51 -2.86
C VAL A 56 -3.88 15.82 -1.52
N PHE A 57 -4.36 14.57 -1.56
CA PHE A 57 -4.65 13.71 -0.41
C PHE A 57 -5.39 14.47 0.70
N ALA A 58 -6.62 14.93 0.40
CA ALA A 58 -7.48 15.57 1.40
C ALA A 58 -7.98 14.62 2.52
N VAL A 59 -7.59 13.33 2.44
CA VAL A 59 -7.96 12.27 3.38
C VAL A 59 -7.05 12.32 4.60
N GLY A 60 -7.62 12.26 5.81
CA GLY A 60 -6.85 12.27 7.06
C GLY A 60 -7.25 13.35 8.08
N LYS A 61 -8.37 14.05 7.85
CA LYS A 61 -8.97 14.92 8.88
C LYS A 61 -9.90 14.16 9.84
N ASP A 62 -10.35 12.97 9.46
CA ASP A 62 -11.18 12.10 10.30
C ASP A 62 -10.33 11.15 11.15
N VAL A 63 -10.86 10.76 12.32
CA VAL A 63 -10.19 9.92 13.33
C VAL A 63 -9.91 8.50 12.83
N ASP A 64 -10.69 8.01 11.85
CA ASP A 64 -10.51 6.69 11.25
C ASP A 64 -10.26 6.78 9.73
N ILE A 65 -8.97 6.87 9.40
CA ILE A 65 -8.47 6.93 8.01
C ILE A 65 -8.91 5.71 7.19
N SER A 66 -9.03 4.54 7.81
CA SER A 66 -9.39 3.31 7.09
C SER A 66 -10.84 3.35 6.61
N SER A 67 -11.72 3.91 7.42
CA SER A 67 -13.13 4.10 7.06
C SER A 67 -13.29 5.07 5.88
N ASP A 68 -12.51 6.16 5.88
CA ASP A 68 -12.53 7.19 4.84
C ASP A 68 -11.92 6.74 3.51
N LEU A 69 -10.89 5.91 3.56
CA LEU A 69 -10.25 5.37 2.36
C LEU A 69 -11.14 4.33 1.65
N ASN A 70 -12.01 3.66 2.40
CA ASN A 70 -12.92 2.62 1.88
C ASN A 70 -14.32 3.15 1.52
N ASP A 71 -14.62 4.42 1.82
CA ASP A 71 -15.90 5.04 1.47
C ASP A 71 -15.95 5.39 -0.02
N ALA A 72 -16.68 4.58 -0.79
CA ALA A 72 -16.86 4.77 -2.23
C ALA A 72 -17.55 6.11 -2.59
N SER A 73 -18.32 6.70 -1.67
CA SER A 73 -19.03 7.97 -1.89
C SER A 73 -18.14 9.21 -1.69
N LYS A 74 -17.07 9.08 -0.89
CA LYS A 74 -16.08 10.12 -0.64
C LYS A 74 -14.82 9.99 -1.50
N THR A 75 -14.66 8.86 -2.20
CA THR A 75 -13.41 8.54 -2.89
C THR A 75 -13.35 9.13 -4.29
N ASP A 76 -12.42 10.07 -4.49
CA ASP A 76 -11.99 10.50 -5.82
C ASP A 76 -10.80 9.66 -6.31
N MET A 77 -11.10 8.64 -7.12
CA MET A 77 -10.07 7.76 -7.70
C MET A 77 -9.23 8.46 -8.77
N ALA A 78 -9.72 9.57 -9.35
CA ALA A 78 -8.98 10.35 -10.33
C ALA A 78 -7.97 11.29 -9.66
N ASP A 79 -8.31 11.89 -8.52
CA ASP A 79 -7.34 12.64 -7.71
C ASP A 79 -6.26 11.71 -7.09
N ARG A 80 -6.67 10.55 -6.55
CA ARG A 80 -5.74 9.64 -5.85
C ARG A 80 -4.79 8.88 -6.78
N TYR A 81 -5.22 8.55 -7.99
CA TYR A 81 -4.49 7.64 -8.90
C TYR A 81 -4.45 8.14 -10.35
N GLY A 82 -4.97 9.33 -10.64
CA GLY A 82 -4.89 9.95 -11.95
C GLY A 82 -3.50 10.52 -12.20
N HIS A 83 -3.08 10.44 -13.46
CA HIS A 83 -1.94 11.15 -14.01
C HIS A 83 -2.44 12.36 -14.78
#